data_AF-C9ZAE9-F1
#
_entry.id   AF-C9ZAE9-F1
#
_cell.length_a   1.000
_cell.length_b   1.000
_cell.length_c   1.000
_cell.angle_alpha   90.00
_cell.angle_beta   90.00
_cell.angle_gamma   90.00
#
_symmetry.space_group_name_H-M   'P 1'
#
loop_
_entity.id
_entity.type
_entity.pdbx_description
1 polymer ?
#
loop_
_entity_poly.entity_id
_entity_poly.type
_entity_poly.pdbx_seq_one_letter_code
_entity_poly.pdbx_strand_id
1 'polypeptide(L)'
;MSVALVEQPWRVAGKRLAPAPKTLDVGWRGLWPALAKPGLPVIAGGRSAGARVACRTATELGAVAVLALSFPLHPPGRPEKSRADELLGAGVPTLVVQGGNDPFGKPEEFPEGPYGLVEVPYGDHGFAVPKRAPLGQEEALTVLTDGVVEWIASLG
;
A
#
# COMPACT_ATOMS: atom_id res chain seq x y z
N MET A 1 -5.56 -4.55 -18.37
CA MET A 1 -4.86 -4.52 -17.07
C MET A 1 -4.81 -5.95 -16.53
N SER A 2 -3.67 -6.38 -15.99
CA SER A 2 -3.52 -7.66 -15.28
C SER A 2 -3.12 -7.38 -13.83
N VAL A 3 -3.43 -8.33 -12.94
CA VAL A 3 -3.02 -8.26 -11.53
C VAL A 3 -2.17 -9.48 -11.23
N ALA A 4 -0.95 -9.25 -10.75
CA ALA A 4 -0.08 -10.30 -10.23
C ALA A 4 -0.15 -10.28 -8.70
N LEU A 5 -0.68 -11.36 -8.11
CA LEU A 5 -0.63 -11.56 -6.67
C LEU A 5 0.66 -12.30 -6.31
N VAL A 6 1.44 -11.70 -5.41
CA VAL A 6 2.72 -12.23 -4.99
C VAL A 6 2.62 -12.69 -3.55
N GLU A 7 2.93 -13.97 -3.33
CA GLU A 7 3.11 -14.49 -1.98
C GLU A 7 4.49 -14.11 -1.43
N GLN A 8 4.54 -13.61 -0.20
CA GLN A 8 5.79 -13.14 0.38
C GLN A 8 6.78 -14.29 0.62
N PRO A 9 8.10 -14.08 0.42
CA PRO A 9 9.10 -15.15 0.49
C PRO A 9 9.11 -15.96 1.78
N TRP A 10 8.77 -15.34 2.91
CA TRP A 10 8.74 -16.03 4.20
C TRP A 10 7.56 -17.00 4.33
N ARG A 11 6.44 -16.73 3.67
CA ARG A 11 5.30 -17.65 3.59
C ARG A 11 5.63 -18.84 2.70
N VAL A 12 6.23 -18.58 1.53
CA VAL A 12 6.75 -19.64 0.65
C VAL A 12 7.77 -20.52 1.40
N ALA A 13 8.60 -19.92 2.24
CA ALA A 13 9.54 -20.63 3.12
C ALA A 13 8.90 -21.29 4.36
N GLY A 14 7.57 -21.33 4.47
CA GLY A 14 6.84 -21.98 5.57
C GLY A 14 6.97 -21.31 6.94
N LYS A 15 7.48 -20.07 7.02
CA LYS A 15 7.67 -19.36 8.29
C LYS A 15 6.35 -18.75 8.77
N ARG A 16 6.16 -18.69 10.09
CA ARG A 16 4.96 -18.06 10.71
C ARG A 16 5.07 -16.55 10.86
N LEU A 17 6.28 -16.01 11.00
CA LEU A 17 6.52 -14.57 11.13
C LEU A 17 7.31 -14.04 9.94
N ALA A 18 6.94 -12.82 9.52
CA ALA A 18 7.71 -12.06 8.56
C ALA A 18 9.09 -11.71 9.16
N PRO A 19 10.18 -11.85 8.39
CA PRO A 19 11.50 -11.36 8.77
C PRO A 19 11.50 -9.83 8.85
N ALA A 20 12.61 -9.24 9.30
CA ALA A 20 12.76 -7.80 9.39
C ALA A 20 12.37 -7.10 8.06
N PRO A 21 11.78 -5.90 8.10
CA PRO A 21 11.24 -5.23 6.90
C PRO A 21 12.23 -5.13 5.73
N LYS A 22 13.53 -4.98 6.00
CA LYS A 22 14.59 -4.92 4.98
C LYS A 22 14.70 -6.20 4.13
N THR A 23 14.32 -7.36 4.67
CA THR A 23 14.32 -8.63 3.95
C THR A 23 13.18 -8.70 2.93
N LEU A 24 12.09 -7.96 3.15
CA LEU A 24 10.99 -7.88 2.19
C LEU A 24 11.42 -7.17 0.91
N ASP A 25 12.24 -6.12 1.02
CA ASP A 25 12.76 -5.39 -0.15
C ASP A 25 13.62 -6.29 -1.03
N VAL A 26 14.48 -7.12 -0.43
CA VAL A 26 15.32 -8.08 -1.17
C VAL A 26 14.45 -9.07 -1.96
N GLY A 27 13.42 -9.63 -1.31
CA GLY A 27 12.49 -10.53 -1.97
C GLY A 27 11.72 -9.86 -3.11
N TRP A 28 11.26 -8.63 -2.89
CA TRP A 28 10.53 -7.87 -3.89
C TRP A 28 11.38 -7.53 -5.12
N ARG A 29 12.62 -7.07 -4.91
CA ARG A 29 13.59 -6.85 -6.00
C ARG A 29 13.83 -8.11 -6.82
N GLY A 30 13.98 -9.27 -6.17
CA GLY A 30 14.20 -10.54 -6.85
C GLY A 30 13.04 -10.98 -7.76
N LEU A 31 11.81 -10.59 -7.42
CA LEU A 31 10.61 -10.95 -8.19
C LEU A 31 10.32 -9.97 -9.33
N TRP A 32 10.77 -8.73 -9.22
CA TRP A 32 10.46 -7.66 -10.17
C TRP A 32 10.76 -7.99 -11.64
N PRO A 33 11.90 -8.61 -12.01
CA PRO A 33 12.17 -8.96 -13.41
C PRO A 33 11.12 -9.88 -14.03
N ALA A 34 10.53 -10.79 -13.26
CA ALA A 34 9.46 -11.67 -13.73
C ALA A 34 8.15 -10.90 -13.94
N LEU A 35 7.86 -9.94 -13.06
CA LEU A 35 6.67 -9.08 -13.15
C LEU A 35 6.75 -8.09 -14.32
N ALA A 36 7.95 -7.56 -14.60
CA ALA A 36 8.20 -6.61 -15.68
C ALA A 36 8.38 -7.28 -17.06
N LYS A 37 8.63 -8.60 -17.11
CA LYS A 37 8.85 -9.37 -18.34
C LYS A 37 7.79 -9.14 -19.45
N PRO A 38 6.49 -8.95 -19.17
CA PRO A 38 5.50 -8.65 -20.20
C PRO A 38 5.72 -7.32 -20.95
N GLY A 39 6.59 -6.43 -20.46
CA GLY A 39 6.92 -5.16 -21.12
C GLY A 39 5.85 -4.08 -21.00
N LEU A 40 4.90 -4.23 -20.08
CA LEU A 40 3.87 -3.23 -19.78
C LEU A 40 4.31 -2.34 -18.60
N PRO A 41 3.84 -1.08 -18.53
CA PRO A 41 3.99 -0.27 -17.32
C PRO A 41 3.51 -1.01 -16.07
N VAL A 42 4.32 -1.02 -15.02
CA VAL A 42 4.02 -1.73 -13.77
C VAL A 42 3.74 -0.73 -12.65
N ILE A 43 2.55 -0.82 -12.05
CA ILE A 43 2.23 -0.17 -10.78
C ILE A 43 2.68 -1.10 -9.66
N ALA A 44 3.62 -0.63 -8.82
CA ALA A 44 4.02 -1.38 -7.63
C ALA A 44 2.94 -1.20 -6.55
N GLY A 45 2.49 -2.29 -5.92
CA GLY A 45 1.43 -2.19 -4.93
C GLY A 45 1.63 -3.12 -3.75
N GLY A 46 1.06 -2.75 -2.61
CA GLY A 46 1.07 -3.61 -1.44
C GLY A 46 0.21 -3.07 -0.31
N ARG A 47 -0.11 -3.95 0.63
CA ARG A 47 -0.83 -3.59 1.87
C ARG A 47 0.12 -3.56 3.06
N SER A 48 -0.02 -2.58 3.94
CA SER A 48 0.73 -2.49 5.20
C SER A 48 2.25 -2.49 4.97
N ALA A 49 2.98 -3.47 5.50
CA ALA A 49 4.41 -3.64 5.24
C ALA A 49 4.74 -3.73 3.74
N GLY A 50 3.85 -4.28 2.91
CA GLY A 50 4.01 -4.32 1.45
C GLY A 50 3.91 -2.93 0.80
N ALA A 51 3.04 -2.05 1.31
CA ALA A 51 2.93 -0.67 0.83
C ALA A 51 4.26 0.07 1.02
N ARG A 52 4.90 -0.14 2.18
CA ARG A 52 6.22 0.40 2.48
C ARG A 52 7.30 -0.12 1.53
N VAL A 53 7.29 -1.41 1.23
CA VAL A 53 8.24 -2.03 0.27
C VAL A 53 8.05 -1.42 -1.12
N ALA A 54 6.79 -1.27 -1.57
CA ALA A 54 6.47 -0.64 -2.85
C ALA A 54 7.03 0.79 -2.91
N CYS A 55 6.77 1.63 -1.90
CA CYS A 55 7.29 3.00 -1.86
C CYS A 55 8.83 3.04 -1.90
N ARG A 56 9.50 2.27 -1.03
CA ARG A 56 10.97 2.28 -0.93
C ARG A 56 11.71 1.79 -2.19
N THR A 57 11.04 1.01 -3.05
CA THR A 57 11.69 0.34 -4.19
C THR A 57 11.19 0.81 -5.55
N ALA A 58 10.13 1.62 -5.60
CA ALA A 58 9.45 2.01 -6.84
C ALA A 58 10.40 2.61 -7.88
N THR A 59 11.13 3.66 -7.50
CA THR A 59 12.07 4.35 -8.41
C THR A 59 13.20 3.43 -8.87
N GLU A 60 13.81 2.68 -7.94
CA GLU A 60 14.89 1.73 -8.24
C GLU A 60 14.47 0.67 -9.25
N LEU A 61 13.22 0.18 -9.13
CA LEU A 61 12.69 -0.89 -9.96
C LEU A 61 12.05 -0.37 -11.26
N GLY A 62 11.88 0.93 -11.43
CA GLY A 62 11.22 1.50 -12.60
C GLY A 62 9.71 1.26 -12.61
N ALA A 63 9.08 1.19 -11.43
CA ALA A 63 7.62 1.25 -11.33
C ALA A 63 7.12 2.61 -11.85
N VAL A 64 5.99 2.62 -12.56
CA VAL A 64 5.43 3.89 -13.06
C VAL A 64 4.58 4.62 -12.02
N ALA A 65 4.10 3.89 -11.00
CA ALA A 65 3.32 4.43 -9.90
C ALA A 65 3.31 3.46 -8.70
N VAL A 66 2.86 3.94 -7.54
CA VAL A 66 2.68 3.15 -6.31
C VAL A 66 1.23 3.16 -5.83
N LEU A 67 0.69 1.97 -5.56
CA LEU A 67 -0.57 1.78 -4.83
C LEU A 67 -0.29 1.30 -3.40
N ALA A 68 -0.39 2.21 -2.44
CA ALA A 68 -0.14 1.97 -1.03
C ALA A 68 -1.46 1.75 -0.25
N LEU A 69 -1.81 0.48 -0.02
CA LEU A 69 -3.00 0.14 0.78
C LEU A 69 -2.64 0.07 2.27
N SER A 70 -3.40 0.76 3.12
CA SER A 70 -3.19 0.79 4.58
C SER A 70 -1.73 1.06 4.94
N PHE A 71 -1.16 2.17 4.46
CA PHE A 71 0.23 2.49 4.75
C PHE A 71 0.39 2.72 6.26
N PRO A 72 1.23 1.94 6.98
CA PRO A 72 1.31 2.03 8.42
C PRO A 72 2.26 3.18 8.78
N LEU A 73 1.73 4.41 8.74
CA LEU A 73 2.42 5.68 9.03
C LEU A 73 3.20 5.58 10.35
N HIS A 74 2.57 5.00 11.36
CA HIS A 74 3.16 4.73 12.67
C HIS A 74 3.50 3.23 12.83
N PRO A 75 4.66 2.90 13.42
CA PRO A 75 4.91 1.54 13.88
C PRO A 75 3.92 1.10 14.98
N PRO A 76 3.53 -0.19 15.00
CA PRO A 76 2.74 -0.73 16.11
C PRO A 76 3.41 -0.46 17.46
N GLY A 77 2.65 0.13 18.38
CA GLY A 77 3.11 0.48 19.73
C GLY A 77 4.09 1.65 19.80
N ARG A 78 4.32 2.38 18.70
CA ARG A 78 5.16 3.58 18.67
C ARG A 78 4.53 4.72 17.84
N PRO A 79 3.42 5.33 18.31
CA PRO A 79 2.75 6.43 17.61
C PRO A 79 3.63 7.67 17.45
N GLU A 80 4.67 7.83 18.28
CA GLU A 80 5.60 8.96 18.20
C GLU A 80 6.54 8.92 17.00
N LYS A 81 6.66 7.75 16.34
CA LYS A 81 7.53 7.57 15.17
C LYS A 81 6.71 7.60 13.90
N SER A 82 7.17 8.36 12.91
CA SER A 82 6.57 8.39 11.58
C SER A 82 7.44 7.67 10.55
N ARG A 83 6.78 7.08 9.55
CA ARG A 83 7.37 6.52 8.32
C ARG A 83 7.01 7.34 7.09
N ALA A 84 6.51 8.56 7.27
CA ALA A 84 6.15 9.45 6.17
C ALA A 84 7.27 9.62 5.15
N ASP A 85 8.54 9.66 5.59
CA ASP A 85 9.69 9.77 4.70
C ASP A 85 9.75 8.65 3.65
N GLU A 86 9.30 7.43 3.99
CA GLU A 86 9.24 6.33 3.03
C GLU A 86 8.17 6.58 1.95
N LEU A 87 7.03 7.19 2.33
CA LEU A 87 5.95 7.54 1.41
C LEU A 87 6.35 8.74 0.52
N LEU A 88 6.82 9.82 1.14
CA LEU A 88 7.25 11.03 0.44
C LEU A 88 8.46 10.76 -0.48
N GLY A 89 9.28 9.77 -0.13
CA GLY A 89 10.43 9.32 -0.91
C GLY A 89 10.12 8.33 -2.04
N ALA A 90 8.85 8.00 -2.32
CA ALA A 90 8.50 7.01 -3.37
C ALA A 90 8.98 7.43 -4.78
N GLY A 91 8.99 8.74 -5.06
CA GLY A 91 9.57 9.32 -6.28
C GLY A 91 8.73 9.15 -7.55
N VAL A 92 7.54 8.55 -7.45
CA VAL A 92 6.60 8.29 -8.56
C VAL A 92 5.17 8.64 -8.12
N PRO A 93 4.23 8.86 -9.05
CA PRO A 93 2.82 9.02 -8.70
C PRO A 93 2.35 7.94 -7.72
N THR A 94 1.76 8.37 -6.61
CA THR A 94 1.42 7.46 -5.50
C THR A 94 0.00 7.71 -5.05
N LEU A 95 -0.76 6.64 -4.85
CA LEU A 95 -2.05 6.67 -4.16
C LEU A 95 -1.93 5.91 -2.84
N VAL A 96 -2.33 6.56 -1.76
CA VAL A 96 -2.61 5.93 -0.47
C VAL A 96 -4.11 5.68 -0.38
N VAL A 97 -4.50 4.44 -0.09
CA VAL A 97 -5.87 4.15 0.36
C VAL A 97 -5.81 3.78 1.83
N GLN A 98 -6.48 4.56 2.67
CA GLN A 98 -6.37 4.45 4.11
C GLN A 98 -7.72 4.23 4.80
N GLY A 99 -7.75 3.35 5.80
CA GLY A 99 -8.94 3.20 6.64
C GLY A 99 -9.09 4.38 7.60
N GLY A 100 -10.28 4.96 7.70
CA GLY A 100 -10.53 6.11 8.60
C GLY A 100 -10.31 5.79 10.10
N ASN A 101 -10.34 4.50 10.48
CA ASN A 101 -10.06 4.02 11.82
C ASN A 101 -8.74 3.22 11.92
N ASP A 102 -7.81 3.38 10.97
CA ASP A 102 -6.55 2.66 11.00
C ASP A 102 -5.72 3.05 12.25
N PRO A 103 -5.40 2.10 13.17
CA PRO A 103 -4.62 2.39 14.37
C PRO A 103 -3.15 2.70 14.10
N PHE A 104 -2.67 2.55 12.86
CA PHE A 104 -1.31 2.81 12.45
C PHE A 104 -1.17 4.10 11.63
N GLY A 105 -2.20 4.94 11.60
CA GLY A 105 -2.18 6.26 10.98
C GLY A 105 -3.47 6.53 10.24
N LYS A 106 -4.27 7.43 10.78
CA LYS A 106 -5.50 7.90 10.15
C LYS A 106 -5.21 8.89 9.03
N PRO A 107 -6.12 9.06 8.05
CA PRO A 107 -5.96 9.99 6.94
C PRO A 107 -5.46 11.38 7.34
N GLU A 108 -6.00 11.96 8.42
CA GLU A 108 -5.67 13.30 8.91
C GLU A 108 -4.24 13.44 9.49
N GLU A 109 -3.58 12.32 9.80
CA GLU A 109 -2.22 12.30 10.35
C GLU A 109 -1.14 12.32 9.25
N PHE A 110 -1.52 12.05 7.99
CA PHE A 110 -0.57 12.04 6.90
C PHE A 110 -0.12 13.47 6.55
N PRO A 111 1.19 13.71 6.37
CA PRO A 111 1.68 15.04 6.02
C PRO A 111 1.35 15.36 4.56
N GLU A 112 1.18 16.64 4.24
CA GLU A 112 1.03 17.08 2.85
C GLU A 112 2.19 16.58 1.97
N GLY A 113 1.87 16.17 0.73
CA GLY A 113 2.88 15.65 -0.19
C GLY A 113 2.31 15.31 -1.57
N PRO A 114 3.18 14.90 -2.51
CA PRO A 114 2.81 14.63 -3.90
C PRO A 114 2.21 13.22 -4.06
N TYR A 115 1.20 12.89 -3.26
CA TYR A 115 0.45 11.63 -3.35
C TYR A 115 -1.05 11.92 -3.22
N GLY A 116 -1.88 11.07 -3.83
CA GLY A 116 -3.33 11.08 -3.59
C GLY A 116 -3.66 10.29 -2.34
N LEU A 117 -4.71 10.68 -1.62
CA LEU A 117 -5.23 9.93 -0.48
C LEU A 117 -6.72 9.68 -0.66
N VAL A 118 -7.13 8.42 -0.59
CA VAL A 118 -8.53 7.99 -0.54
C VAL A 118 -8.78 7.40 0.85
N GLU A 119 -9.72 7.99 1.58
CA GLU A 119 -10.20 7.43 2.84
C GLU A 119 -11.28 6.38 2.55
N VAL A 120 -11.18 5.23 3.23
CA VAL A 120 -12.27 4.26 3.40
C VAL A 120 -12.91 4.54 4.76
N PRO A 121 -14.09 5.19 4.82
CA PRO A 121 -14.61 5.68 6.09
C PRO A 121 -14.90 4.51 7.04
N TYR A 122 -14.58 4.72 8.31
CA TYR A 122 -14.69 3.72 9.39
C TYR A 122 -13.84 2.44 9.24
N GLY A 123 -13.15 2.24 8.12
CA GLY A 123 -12.33 1.06 7.88
C GLY A 123 -11.14 0.99 8.83
N ASP A 124 -10.84 -0.20 9.33
CA ASP A 124 -9.61 -0.47 10.08
C ASP A 124 -8.41 -0.73 9.13
N HIS A 125 -7.29 -1.20 9.67
CA HIS A 125 -6.09 -1.56 8.89
C HIS A 125 -6.31 -2.71 7.88
N GLY A 126 -7.40 -3.46 8.01
CA GLY A 126 -7.86 -4.47 7.07
C GLY A 126 -9.00 -4.00 6.17
N PHE A 127 -9.39 -2.73 6.26
CA PHE A 127 -10.61 -2.16 5.68
C PHE A 127 -11.89 -2.83 6.18
N ALA A 128 -11.85 -3.50 7.34
CA ALA A 128 -13.06 -4.00 7.97
C ALA A 128 -13.80 -2.83 8.64
N VAL A 129 -15.11 -2.76 8.40
CA VAL A 129 -15.96 -1.75 9.03
C VAL A 129 -16.77 -2.36 10.19
N PRO A 130 -16.95 -1.64 11.31
CA PRO A 130 -17.83 -2.09 12.39
C PRO A 130 -19.27 -2.26 11.91
N LYS A 131 -20.00 -3.28 12.41
CA LYS A 131 -21.42 -3.50 12.07
C LYS A 131 -22.35 -2.30 12.35
N ARG A 132 -21.92 -1.40 13.25
CA ARG A 132 -22.65 -0.18 13.62
C ARG A 132 -22.29 1.04 12.76
N ALA A 133 -21.35 0.89 11.83
CA ALA A 133 -20.96 1.98 10.94
C ALA A 133 -22.14 2.33 10.02
N PRO A 134 -22.26 3.61 9.61
CA PRO A 134 -23.25 4.04 8.62
C PRO A 134 -23.10 3.40 7.23
N LEU A 135 -21.95 2.78 6.92
CA LEU A 135 -21.71 2.07 5.67
C LEU A 135 -21.35 0.60 5.91
N GLY A 136 -21.80 -0.27 5.00
CA GLY A 136 -21.53 -1.69 5.02
C GLY A 136 -20.16 -2.06 4.43
N GLN A 137 -19.75 -3.32 4.62
CA GLN A 137 -18.45 -3.80 4.14
C GLN A 137 -18.30 -3.72 2.62
N GLU A 138 -19.36 -3.99 1.86
CA GLU A 138 -19.33 -3.92 0.39
C GLU A 138 -19.19 -2.48 -0.11
N GLU A 139 -19.86 -1.52 0.54
CA GLU A 139 -19.73 -0.10 0.23
C GLU A 139 -18.31 0.40 0.55
N ALA A 140 -17.73 -0.04 1.68
CA ALA A 140 -16.34 0.28 2.02
C ALA A 140 -15.35 -0.20 0.94
N LEU A 141 -15.55 -1.42 0.44
CA LEU A 141 -14.73 -1.98 -0.64
C LEU A 141 -14.97 -1.26 -1.96
N THR A 142 -16.19 -0.81 -2.22
CA THR A 142 -16.53 -0.03 -3.42
C THR A 142 -15.79 1.31 -3.42
N VAL A 143 -15.78 2.03 -2.29
CA VAL A 143 -14.99 3.27 -2.14
C VAL A 143 -13.50 3.03 -2.44
N LEU A 144 -12.94 1.95 -1.92
CA LEU A 144 -11.56 1.56 -2.20
C LEU A 144 -11.33 1.28 -3.68
N THR A 145 -12.17 0.46 -4.30
CA THR A 145 -11.96 0.06 -5.70
C THR A 145 -12.19 1.21 -6.67
N ASP A 146 -13.20 2.03 -6.44
CA ASP A 146 -13.54 3.16 -7.30
C ASP A 146 -12.43 4.21 -7.24
N GLY A 147 -11.95 4.56 -6.04
CA GLY A 147 -10.82 5.48 -5.88
C GLY A 147 -9.54 4.97 -6.56
N VAL A 148 -9.28 3.66 -6.52
CA VAL A 148 -8.14 3.06 -7.22
C VAL A 148 -8.33 3.10 -8.74
N VAL A 149 -9.52 2.80 -9.25
CA VAL A 149 -9.81 2.82 -10.69
C VAL A 149 -9.72 4.23 -11.24
N GLU A 150 -10.31 5.21 -10.56
CA GLU A 150 -10.24 6.63 -10.94
C GLU A 150 -8.80 7.12 -10.97
N TRP A 151 -8.02 6.79 -9.94
CA TRP A 151 -6.61 7.15 -9.90
C TRP A 151 -5.80 6.49 -11.02
N ILE A 152 -5.99 5.19 -11.29
CA ILE A 152 -5.29 4.51 -12.40
C ILE A 152 -5.63 5.17 -13.73
N ALA A 153 -6.90 5.52 -13.97
CA ALA A 153 -7.32 6.21 -15.18
C ALA A 153 -6.71 7.61 -15.32
N SER A 154 -6.31 8.25 -14.22
CA SER A 154 -5.63 9.55 -14.24
C SER A 154 -4.15 9.49 -14.64
N LEU A 155 -3.53 8.31 -14.67
CA LEU A 155 -2.08 8.14 -14.93
C LEU A 155 -1.69 8.26 -16.42
N GLY A 156 -2.65 8.37 -17.34
CA GLY A 156 -2.43 8.48 -18.79
C GLY A 156 -2.75 7.20 -19.54
#